data_AF-A0A1Q3FT53-F1
#
_entry.id   AF-A0A1Q3FT53-F1
#
_cell.length_a   1.000
_cell.length_b   1.000
_cell.length_c   1.000
_cell.angle_alpha   90.00
_cell.angle_beta   90.00
_cell.angle_gamma   90.00
#
_symmetry.space_group_name_H-M   'P 1'
#
loop_
_entity.id
_entity.type
_entity.pdbx_description
1 polymer ?
#
loop_
_entity_poly.entity_id
_entity_poly.type
_entity_poly.pdbx_seq_one_letter_code
_entity_poly.pdbx_strand_id
1 'polypeptide(L)'
;ISLRLVRLPSLRNRKFFGSRVICPPEDPATQADGNSKPENLAALQINALVQGAINEQINTELSASHTYLSMSYFFARSGIGLMGFAGLYRSMSNEEQSHADSLAKYLLKRNGAVELNTIKKPATCSWANIGTTLNETVRLENCVSESLSQLYRLAEKQNDVLTTDFIVTEFLTEQIESIREVNLLIARWRTLEKTTNGVYLLNRELEHKFKA
;
A
#
# COMPACT_ATOMS: atom_id res chain seq x y z
N ILE A 1 14.26 -16.73 1.82
CA ILE A 1 15.62 -16.42 2.34
C ILE A 1 16.61 -16.55 1.20
N SER A 2 17.12 -15.43 0.68
CA SER A 2 18.32 -15.41 -0.17
C SER A 2 18.92 -14.00 -0.11
N LEU A 3 20.02 -13.88 0.63
CA LEU A 3 20.82 -12.67 0.80
C LEU A 3 21.68 -12.48 -0.45
N ARG A 4 21.40 -11.46 -1.28
CA ARG A 4 22.38 -10.96 -2.25
C ARG A 4 23.14 -9.79 -1.65
N LEU A 5 24.41 -10.04 -1.29
CA LEU A 5 25.40 -8.99 -1.09
C LEU A 5 25.56 -8.20 -2.40
N VAL A 6 25.11 -6.94 -2.41
CA VAL A 6 25.43 -6.00 -3.47
C VAL A 6 26.74 -5.31 -3.10
N ARG A 7 27.79 -5.56 -3.89
CA ARG A 7 29.05 -4.81 -3.85
C ARG A 7 28.81 -3.39 -4.37
N LEU A 8 29.10 -2.39 -3.54
CA LEU A 8 29.12 -0.98 -3.93
C LEU A 8 30.27 -0.70 -4.92
N PRO A 9 30.04 -0.01 -6.05
CA PRO A 9 31.11 0.51 -6.89
C PRO A 9 31.77 1.74 -6.26
N SER A 10 33.09 1.80 -6.39
CA SER A 10 33.96 2.94 -6.06
C SER A 10 33.51 4.22 -6.77
N LEU A 11 33.24 5.27 -5.98
CA LEU A 11 32.91 6.61 -6.48
C LEU A 11 34.18 7.32 -6.96
N ARG A 12 34.31 7.50 -8.28
CA ARG A 12 35.31 8.40 -8.88
C ARG A 12 34.61 9.46 -9.73
N ASN A 13 34.72 10.69 -9.26
CA ASN A 13 34.62 11.98 -9.96
C ASN A 13 33.46 12.20 -10.95
N ARG A 14 32.43 12.92 -10.50
CA ARG A 14 31.72 13.89 -11.35
C ARG A 14 31.71 15.25 -10.66
N LYS A 15 32.27 16.24 -11.36
CA LYS A 15 32.25 17.65 -10.98
C LYS A 15 30.80 18.14 -10.99
N PHE A 16 30.25 18.47 -9.83
CA PHE A 16 28.99 19.20 -9.71
C PHE A 16 29.27 20.70 -9.70
N PHE A 17 28.53 21.43 -10.52
CA PHE A 17 28.50 22.88 -10.58
C PHE A 17 28.07 23.47 -9.23
N GLY A 18 28.76 24.54 -8.83
CA GLY A 18 28.66 25.12 -7.51
C GLY A 18 27.37 25.90 -7.25
N SER A 19 26.84 25.71 -6.05
CA SER A 19 26.20 26.74 -5.25
C SER A 19 26.53 26.39 -3.80
N ARG A 20 27.29 27.26 -3.12
CA ARG A 20 27.75 27.05 -1.74
C ARG A 20 26.53 27.01 -0.82
N VAL A 21 26.21 25.84 -0.27
CA VAL A 21 25.46 25.77 0.99
C VAL A 21 26.45 26.22 2.06
N ILE A 22 26.26 27.42 2.61
CA ILE A 22 27.03 27.92 3.74
C ILE A 22 26.33 27.37 4.99
N CYS A 23 26.88 26.31 5.58
CA CYS A 23 26.53 25.96 6.95
C CYS A 23 27.16 27.01 7.89
N PRO A 24 26.45 27.52 8.90
CA PRO A 24 27.04 28.40 9.90
C PRO A 24 28.10 27.65 10.73
N PRO A 25 29.14 28.34 11.23
CA PRO A 25 30.15 27.73 12.09
C PRO A 25 29.54 27.34 13.45
N GLU A 26 29.95 26.19 13.98
CA GLU A 26 29.58 25.74 15.33
C GLU A 26 30.29 26.60 16.39
N ASP A 27 29.52 27.15 17.33
CA ASP A 27 30.05 27.81 18.53
C ASP A 27 30.46 26.75 19.57
N PRO A 28 31.68 26.82 20.14
CA PRO A 28 32.14 25.87 21.13
C PRO A 28 31.77 26.34 22.54
N ALA A 29 30.50 26.21 22.92
CA ALA A 29 30.08 26.11 24.33
C ALA A 29 28.56 25.95 24.44
N THR A 30 28.07 24.75 24.78
CA THR A 30 26.85 24.65 25.57
C THR A 30 26.98 23.48 26.54
N GLN A 31 26.92 23.84 27.83
CA GLN A 31 26.96 22.91 28.94
C GLN A 31 25.69 22.05 28.94
N ALA A 32 25.84 20.78 29.34
CA ALA A 32 24.74 19.83 29.43
C ALA A 32 23.75 20.24 30.53
N ASP A 33 22.60 20.79 30.13
CA ASP A 33 21.48 21.05 31.02
C ASP A 33 20.49 19.87 30.95
N GLY A 34 20.11 19.34 32.12
CA GLY A 34 19.36 18.09 32.31
C GLY A 34 17.88 18.13 31.93
N ASN A 35 17.52 18.86 30.87
CA ASN A 35 16.16 18.90 30.33
C ASN A 35 16.19 18.86 28.79
N SER A 36 16.87 17.85 28.23
CA SER A 36 16.87 17.64 26.80
C SER A 36 15.49 17.12 26.37
N LYS A 37 14.66 18.03 25.84
CA LYS A 37 13.73 17.63 24.76
C LYS A 37 14.55 16.80 23.79
N PRO A 38 14.08 15.62 23.34
CA PRO A 38 14.84 14.82 22.40
C PRO A 38 15.14 15.70 21.19
N GLU A 39 16.42 16.08 21.03
CA GLU A 39 16.87 16.88 19.91
C GLU A 39 16.61 16.05 18.66
N ASN A 40 15.67 16.53 17.85
CA ASN A 40 15.29 15.89 16.61
C ASN A 40 16.41 16.12 15.58
N LEU A 41 17.37 15.20 15.53
CA LEU A 41 18.51 15.23 14.60
C LEU A 41 18.12 14.87 13.15
N ALA A 42 16.85 14.57 12.86
CA ALA A 42 16.38 14.27 11.50
C ALA A 42 16.01 15.57 10.77
N ALA A 43 16.78 15.91 9.73
CA ALA A 43 16.70 17.18 9.00
C ALA A 43 15.38 17.47 8.26
N LEU A 44 14.43 16.53 8.18
CA LEU A 44 13.18 16.67 7.41
C LEU A 44 11.99 16.02 8.13
N GLN A 45 11.60 16.61 9.25
CA GLN A 45 10.38 16.26 9.96
C GLN A 45 9.16 16.39 9.03
N ILE A 46 8.30 15.36 9.02
CA ILE A 46 7.09 15.36 8.20
C ILE A 46 6.08 16.41 8.69
N ASN A 47 5.37 17.04 7.75
CA ASN A 47 4.29 17.97 8.08
C ASN A 47 3.13 17.23 8.77
N ALA A 48 2.56 17.82 9.82
CA ALA A 48 1.50 17.18 10.61
C ALA A 48 0.26 16.79 9.79
N LEU A 49 -0.11 17.57 8.76
CA LEU A 49 -1.22 17.24 7.86
C LEU A 49 -0.90 16.02 7.00
N VAL A 50 0.34 15.94 6.49
CA VAL A 50 0.79 14.80 5.68
C VAL A 50 0.90 13.54 6.53
N GLN A 51 1.43 13.65 7.76
CA GLN A 51 1.44 12.54 8.72
C GLN A 51 0.02 12.03 9.01
N GLY A 52 -0.92 12.94 9.29
CA GLY A 52 -2.32 12.57 9.52
C GLY A 52 -2.91 11.82 8.34
N ALA A 53 -2.71 12.32 7.13
CA ALA A 53 -3.19 11.68 5.91
C ALA A 53 -2.53 10.32 5.62
N ILE A 54 -1.25 10.14 5.96
CA ILE A 54 -0.60 8.82 5.88
C ILE A 54 -1.21 7.85 6.90
N ASN A 55 -1.49 8.28 8.14
CA ASN A 55 -2.17 7.44 9.12
C ASN A 55 -3.59 7.05 8.68
N GLU A 56 -4.31 7.96 8.03
CA GLU A 56 -5.59 7.66 7.39
C GLU A 56 -5.43 6.64 6.26
N GLN A 57 -4.44 6.80 5.39
CA GLN A 57 -4.16 5.86 4.31
C GLN A 57 -3.77 4.47 4.84
N ILE A 58 -2.95 4.37 5.88
CA ILE A 58 -2.63 3.10 6.55
C ILE A 58 -3.93 2.38 6.96
N ASN A 59 -4.88 3.11 7.55
CA ASN A 59 -6.16 2.52 7.94
C ASN A 59 -7.05 2.16 6.74
N THR A 60 -6.95 2.90 5.63
CA THR A 60 -7.60 2.55 4.35
C THR A 60 -7.10 1.22 3.82
N GLU A 61 -5.78 1.00 3.75
CA GLU A 61 -5.19 -0.27 3.28
C GLU A 61 -5.56 -1.44 4.21
N LEU A 62 -5.51 -1.23 5.53
CA LEU A 62 -5.94 -2.26 6.49
C LEU A 62 -7.43 -2.59 6.37
N SER A 63 -8.27 -1.60 6.04
CA SER A 63 -9.70 -1.82 5.81
C SER A 63 -9.98 -2.56 4.49
N ALA A 64 -9.21 -2.26 3.43
CA ALA A 64 -9.25 -3.02 2.17
C ALA A 64 -8.82 -4.47 2.40
N SER A 65 -7.70 -4.67 3.11
CA SER A 65 -7.21 -6.00 3.51
C SER A 65 -8.28 -6.80 4.25
N HIS A 66 -8.94 -6.21 5.24
CA HIS A 66 -9.98 -6.87 6.03
C HIS A 66 -11.19 -7.26 5.16
N THR A 67 -11.51 -6.44 4.15
CA THR A 67 -12.59 -6.73 3.21
C THR A 67 -12.23 -7.89 2.28
N TYR A 68 -11.01 -7.92 1.74
CA TYR A 68 -10.53 -9.06 0.95
C TYR A 68 -10.45 -10.36 1.76
N LEU A 69 -10.06 -10.26 3.03
CA LEU A 69 -10.08 -11.42 3.93
C LEU A 69 -11.49 -12.00 4.09
N SER A 70 -12.50 -11.14 4.24
CA SER A 70 -13.91 -11.54 4.27
C SER A 70 -14.36 -12.23 2.97
N MET A 71 -13.94 -11.73 1.80
CA MET A 71 -14.22 -12.37 0.51
C MET A 71 -13.55 -13.74 0.40
N SER A 72 -12.29 -13.86 0.84
CA SER A 72 -11.56 -15.13 0.85
C SER A 72 -12.30 -16.19 1.66
N TYR A 73 -12.71 -15.85 2.89
CA TYR A 73 -13.45 -16.77 3.75
C TYR A 73 -14.80 -17.18 3.17
N PHE A 74 -15.48 -16.29 2.45
CA PHE A 74 -16.71 -16.63 1.78
C PHE A 74 -16.53 -17.74 0.73
N PHE A 75 -15.55 -17.61 -0.17
CA PHE A 75 -15.30 -18.62 -1.20
C PHE A 75 -14.80 -19.96 -0.64
N ALA A 76 -14.10 -19.91 0.51
CA ALA A 76 -13.62 -21.10 1.21
C ALA A 76 -14.70 -21.88 1.98
N ARG A 77 -15.92 -21.35 2.12
CA ARG A 77 -17.02 -22.06 2.78
C ARG A 77 -17.31 -23.38 2.06
N SER A 78 -17.56 -24.46 2.80
CA SER A 78 -17.85 -25.79 2.25
C SER A 78 -19.03 -25.84 1.29
N GLY A 79 -20.03 -24.96 1.47
CA GLY A 79 -21.17 -24.83 0.54
C GLY A 79 -20.88 -24.07 -0.76
N ILE A 80 -19.68 -23.50 -0.90
CA ILE A 80 -19.24 -22.74 -2.09
C ILE A 80 -18.03 -23.42 -2.73
N GLY A 81 -16.97 -23.68 -1.96
CA GLY A 81 -15.83 -24.53 -2.37
C GLY A 81 -14.99 -23.99 -3.52
N LEU A 82 -14.95 -22.66 -3.74
CA LEU A 82 -14.20 -22.03 -4.83
C LEU A 82 -12.81 -21.61 -4.35
N MET A 83 -11.94 -22.58 -4.09
CA MET A 83 -10.64 -22.37 -3.43
C MET A 83 -9.67 -21.47 -4.22
N GLY A 84 -9.78 -21.40 -5.55
CA GLY A 84 -8.96 -20.48 -6.34
C GLY A 84 -9.32 -19.02 -6.11
N PHE A 85 -10.62 -18.71 -6.01
CA PHE A 85 -11.07 -17.38 -5.61
C PHE A 85 -10.73 -17.08 -4.15
N ALA A 86 -10.81 -18.07 -3.27
CA ALA A 86 -10.37 -17.90 -1.88
C ALA A 86 -8.87 -17.53 -1.81
N GLY A 87 -8.02 -18.21 -2.59
CA GLY A 87 -6.59 -17.91 -2.72
C GLY A 87 -6.30 -16.53 -3.30
N LEU A 88 -7.00 -16.14 -4.38
CA LEU A 88 -6.90 -14.79 -4.95
C LEU A 88 -7.14 -13.72 -3.90
N TYR A 89 -8.28 -13.77 -3.21
CA TYR A 89 -8.64 -12.76 -2.21
C TYR A 89 -7.76 -12.83 -0.97
N ARG A 90 -7.20 -14.00 -0.63
CA ARG A 90 -6.19 -14.10 0.42
C ARG A 90 -4.90 -13.38 0.02
N SER A 91 -4.47 -13.53 -1.23
CA SER A 91 -3.30 -12.83 -1.78
C SER A 91 -3.50 -11.32 -1.71
N MET A 92 -4.63 -10.81 -2.23
CA MET A 92 -4.96 -9.38 -2.18
C MET A 92 -5.00 -8.85 -0.74
N SER A 93 -5.59 -9.61 0.20
CA SER A 93 -5.57 -9.22 1.62
C SER A 93 -4.15 -9.09 2.20
N ASN A 94 -3.23 -9.97 1.81
CA ASN A 94 -1.83 -9.90 2.28
C ASN A 94 -1.05 -8.74 1.64
N GLU A 95 -1.36 -8.44 0.37
CA GLU A 95 -0.79 -7.32 -0.38
C GLU A 95 -1.16 -5.99 0.27
N GLU A 96 -2.43 -5.77 0.60
CA GLU A 96 -2.87 -4.55 1.29
C GLU A 96 -2.32 -4.41 2.72
N GLN A 97 -2.08 -5.52 3.42
CA GLN A 97 -1.33 -5.47 4.68
C GLN A 97 0.12 -5.02 4.47
N SER A 98 0.73 -5.42 3.36
CA SER A 98 2.09 -5.01 3.00
C SER A 98 2.14 -3.53 2.59
N HIS A 99 1.11 -3.02 1.91
CA HIS A 99 0.93 -1.60 1.63
C HIS A 99 0.82 -0.76 2.91
N ALA A 100 -0.01 -1.18 3.86
CA ALA A 100 -0.13 -0.54 5.17
C ALA A 100 1.22 -0.48 5.91
N ASP A 101 1.97 -1.59 5.93
CA ASP A 101 3.28 -1.68 6.55
C ASP A 101 4.33 -0.82 5.82
N SER A 102 4.26 -0.73 4.48
CA SER A 102 5.13 0.17 3.68
C SER A 102 4.92 1.64 4.06
N LEU A 103 3.67 2.09 4.16
CA LEU A 103 3.31 3.45 4.61
C LEU A 103 3.79 3.72 6.04
N ALA A 104 3.58 2.77 6.97
CA ALA A 104 4.03 2.90 8.36
C ALA A 104 5.56 3.01 8.44
N LYS A 105 6.29 2.15 7.72
CA LYS A 105 7.76 2.22 7.63
C LYS A 105 8.24 3.53 7.04
N TYR A 106 7.58 4.03 6.01
CA TYR A 106 7.90 5.34 5.42
C TYR A 106 7.72 6.47 6.44
N LEU A 107 6.59 6.47 7.15
CA LEU A 107 6.30 7.50 8.16
C LEU A 107 7.33 7.49 9.29
N LEU A 108 7.70 6.31 9.79
CA LEU A 108 8.74 6.14 10.80
C LEU A 108 10.12 6.63 10.29
N LYS A 109 10.47 6.36 9.02
CA LYS A 109 11.70 6.88 8.40
C LYS A 109 11.73 8.40 8.33
N ARG A 110 10.56 9.04 8.22
CA ARG A 110 10.38 10.51 8.24
C ARG A 110 10.22 11.09 9.65
N ASN A 111 10.50 10.28 10.68
CA ASN A 111 10.35 10.61 12.09
C ASN A 111 8.91 11.03 12.48
N GLY A 112 7.91 10.48 11.77
CA GLY A 112 6.50 10.66 12.08
C GLY A 112 5.97 9.59 13.02
N ALA A 113 4.85 9.89 13.68
CA ALA A 113 4.17 8.95 14.57
C ALA A 113 3.10 8.15 13.84
N VAL A 114 3.14 6.83 13.98
CA VAL A 114 2.13 5.91 13.44
C VAL A 114 1.00 5.77 14.45
N GLU A 115 -0.23 6.08 14.01
CA GLU A 115 -1.44 5.96 14.82
C GLU A 115 -2.44 5.04 14.10
N LEU A 116 -2.68 3.87 14.68
CA LEU A 116 -3.60 2.89 14.10
C LEU A 116 -5.03 3.16 14.56
N ASN A 117 -5.90 3.39 13.58
CA ASN A 117 -7.31 3.65 13.80
C ASN A 117 -8.15 2.35 13.86
N THR A 118 -9.42 2.51 14.20
CA THR A 118 -10.36 1.37 14.22
C THR A 118 -10.62 0.87 12.81
N ILE A 119 -10.34 -0.42 12.57
CA ILE A 119 -10.75 -1.12 11.36
C ILE A 119 -12.20 -1.56 11.51
N LYS A 120 -13.10 -0.92 10.76
CA LYS A 120 -14.52 -1.30 10.78
C LYS A 120 -14.74 -2.66 10.12
N LYS A 121 -15.79 -3.35 10.54
CA LYS A 121 -16.31 -4.51 9.82
C LYS A 121 -16.61 -4.10 8.36
N PRO A 122 -16.29 -4.93 7.35
CA PRO A 122 -16.67 -4.66 5.97
C PRO A 122 -18.17 -4.39 5.84
N ALA A 123 -18.55 -3.43 5.01
CA ALA A 123 -19.95 -3.03 4.83
C ALA A 123 -20.84 -4.21 4.40
N THR A 124 -20.26 -5.14 3.62
CA THR A 124 -20.89 -6.40 3.23
C THR A 124 -20.04 -7.57 3.71
N CYS A 125 -20.65 -8.47 4.48
CA CYS A 125 -20.09 -9.80 4.79
C CYS A 125 -20.89 -10.94 4.15
N SER A 126 -21.96 -10.59 3.40
CA SER A 126 -22.79 -11.51 2.64
C SER A 126 -22.53 -11.29 1.16
N TRP A 127 -21.44 -11.87 0.67
CA TRP A 127 -21.16 -11.92 -0.76
C TRP A 127 -22.17 -12.86 -1.43
N ALA A 128 -22.67 -12.50 -2.61
CA ALA A 128 -23.71 -13.30 -3.28
C ALA A 128 -23.10 -14.31 -4.25
N ASN A 129 -22.14 -13.85 -5.06
CA ASN A 129 -21.47 -14.63 -6.09
C ASN A 129 -20.16 -13.95 -6.53
N ILE A 130 -19.40 -14.60 -7.43
CA ILE A 130 -18.15 -14.09 -8.01
C ILE A 130 -18.33 -12.70 -8.63
N GLY A 131 -19.39 -12.48 -9.41
CA GLY A 131 -19.64 -11.18 -10.05
C GLY A 131 -19.77 -10.05 -9.03
N THR A 132 -20.46 -10.29 -7.90
CA THR A 132 -20.59 -9.28 -6.85
C THR A 132 -19.27 -8.98 -6.14
N THR A 133 -18.41 -9.98 -5.92
CA THR A 133 -17.11 -9.73 -5.27
C THR A 133 -16.16 -8.99 -6.20
N LEU A 134 -16.13 -9.32 -7.50
CA LEU A 134 -15.29 -8.62 -8.46
C LEU A 134 -15.70 -7.16 -8.66
N ASN A 135 -17.00 -6.87 -8.72
CA ASN A 135 -17.48 -5.49 -8.79
C ASN A 135 -17.07 -4.69 -7.54
N GLU A 136 -17.16 -5.31 -6.37
CA GLU A 136 -16.71 -4.67 -5.14
C GLU A 136 -15.19 -4.47 -5.10
N THR A 137 -14.40 -5.43 -5.60
CA THR A 137 -12.94 -5.29 -5.77
C THR A 137 -12.61 -4.04 -6.58
N VAL A 138 -13.18 -3.87 -7.77
CA VAL A 138 -12.93 -2.67 -8.59
C VAL A 138 -13.36 -1.40 -7.87
N ARG A 139 -14.49 -1.43 -7.15
CA ARG A 139 -14.94 -0.27 -6.37
C ARG A 139 -13.92 0.10 -5.29
N LEU A 140 -13.42 -0.88 -4.54
CA LEU A 140 -12.43 -0.70 -3.48
C LEU A 140 -11.10 -0.17 -4.04
N GLU A 141 -10.56 -0.78 -5.09
CA GLU A 141 -9.31 -0.36 -5.72
C GLU A 141 -9.37 1.10 -6.23
N ASN A 142 -10.50 1.50 -6.81
CA ASN A 142 -10.71 2.89 -7.21
C ASN A 142 -10.79 3.84 -6.01
N CYS A 143 -11.43 3.43 -4.91
CA CYS A 143 -11.47 4.22 -3.69
C CYS A 143 -10.07 4.39 -3.07
N VAL A 144 -9.27 3.32 -3.01
CA VAL A 144 -7.88 3.35 -2.52
C VAL A 144 -7.02 4.25 -3.42
N SER A 145 -7.14 4.11 -4.74
CA SER A 145 -6.39 4.92 -5.72
C SER A 145 -6.74 6.41 -5.65
N GLU A 146 -8.02 6.77 -5.46
CA GLU A 146 -8.41 8.16 -5.25
C GLU A 146 -7.92 8.70 -3.90
N SER A 147 -7.92 7.88 -2.84
CA SER A 147 -7.36 8.24 -1.53
C SER A 147 -5.86 8.53 -1.62
N LEU A 148 -5.10 7.69 -2.32
CA LEU A 148 -3.68 7.93 -2.62
C LEU A 148 -3.46 9.20 -3.45
N SER A 149 -4.33 9.45 -4.44
CA SER A 149 -4.28 10.67 -5.25
C SER A 149 -4.53 11.93 -4.41
N GLN A 150 -5.42 11.86 -3.41
CA GLN A 150 -5.65 12.94 -2.46
C GLN A 150 -4.44 13.17 -1.54
N LEU A 151 -3.83 12.09 -1.03
CA LEU A 151 -2.59 12.15 -0.26
C LEU A 151 -1.45 12.78 -1.08
N TYR A 152 -1.30 12.40 -2.35
CA TYR A 152 -0.34 13.01 -3.27
C TYR A 152 -0.57 14.52 -3.40
N ARG A 153 -1.80 14.96 -3.70
CA ARG A 153 -2.15 16.38 -3.84
C ARG A 153 -1.88 17.16 -2.55
N LEU A 154 -2.12 16.56 -1.39
CA LEU A 154 -1.82 17.17 -0.10
C LEU A 154 -0.31 17.32 0.10
N ALA A 155 0.48 16.28 -0.18
CA ALA A 155 1.93 16.32 -0.10
C ALA A 155 2.52 17.39 -1.03
N GLU A 156 2.04 17.46 -2.27
CA GLU A 156 2.43 18.48 -3.25
C GLU A 156 2.12 19.90 -2.74
N LYS A 157 0.92 20.12 -2.18
CA LYS A 157 0.53 21.41 -1.58
C LYS A 157 1.42 21.80 -0.39
N GLN A 158 1.95 20.83 0.36
CA GLN A 158 2.89 21.07 1.46
C GLN A 158 4.36 21.13 0.99
N ASN A 159 4.63 21.02 -0.32
CA ASN A 159 5.98 20.92 -0.90
C ASN A 159 6.79 19.73 -0.34
N ASP A 160 6.13 18.64 0.05
CA ASP A 160 6.79 17.42 0.55
C ASP A 160 7.17 16.51 -0.62
N VAL A 161 8.29 16.86 -1.27
CA VAL A 161 8.82 16.18 -2.46
C VAL A 161 9.06 14.68 -2.23
N LEU A 162 9.52 14.32 -1.02
CA LEU A 162 9.80 12.92 -0.69
C LEU A 162 8.52 12.11 -0.55
N THR A 163 7.43 12.70 -0.08
CA THR A 163 6.14 12.00 0.02
C THR A 163 5.50 11.89 -1.36
N THR A 164 5.56 12.93 -2.18
CA THR A 164 5.06 12.85 -3.56
C THR A 164 5.76 11.77 -4.37
N ASP A 165 7.09 11.68 -4.27
CA ASP A 165 7.88 10.64 -4.96
C ASP A 165 7.53 9.23 -4.46
N PHE A 166 7.45 9.06 -3.14
CA PHE A 166 7.09 7.79 -2.51
C PHE A 166 5.71 7.28 -2.95
N ILE A 167 4.68 8.15 -2.93
CA ILE A 167 3.32 7.76 -3.33
C ILE A 167 3.23 7.39 -4.81
N VAL A 168 3.94 8.11 -5.70
CA VAL A 168 3.93 7.81 -7.13
C VAL A 168 4.66 6.49 -7.43
N THR A 169 5.86 6.34 -6.87
CA THR A 169 6.77 5.24 -7.19
C THR A 169 6.27 3.93 -6.59
N GLU A 170 5.84 3.94 -5.34
CA GLU A 170 5.51 2.71 -4.60
C GLU A 170 4.03 2.34 -4.66
N PHE A 171 3.11 3.26 -5.00
CA PHE A 171 1.65 2.98 -4.93
C PHE A 171 0.90 3.27 -6.22
N LEU A 172 0.95 4.50 -6.74
CA LEU A 172 0.09 4.87 -7.88
C LEU A 172 0.39 4.07 -9.15
N THR A 173 1.66 3.71 -9.36
CA THR A 173 2.07 2.85 -10.48
C THR A 173 1.52 1.43 -10.32
N GLU A 174 1.55 0.89 -9.10
CA GLU A 174 1.02 -0.44 -8.76
C GLU A 174 -0.52 -0.49 -8.87
N GLN A 175 -1.22 0.54 -8.39
CA GLN A 175 -2.68 0.62 -8.50
C GLN A 175 -3.17 0.53 -9.95
N ILE A 176 -2.46 1.13 -10.92
CA ILE A 176 -2.85 1.06 -12.33
C ILE A 176 -2.79 -0.38 -12.85
N GLU A 177 -1.74 -1.13 -12.49
CA GLU A 177 -1.58 -2.52 -12.90
C GLU A 177 -2.59 -3.43 -12.17
N SER A 178 -2.78 -3.26 -10.85
CA SER A 178 -3.77 -4.02 -10.07
C SER A 178 -5.19 -3.84 -10.62
N ILE A 179 -5.62 -2.59 -10.85
CA ILE A 179 -6.95 -2.29 -11.42
C ILE A 179 -7.09 -2.90 -12.81
N ARG A 180 -6.04 -2.90 -13.63
CA ARG A 180 -6.04 -3.53 -14.95
C ARG A 180 -6.22 -5.06 -14.82
N GLU A 181 -5.49 -5.72 -13.92
CA GLU A 181 -5.61 -7.16 -13.69
C GLU A 181 -7.03 -7.55 -13.28
N VAL A 182 -7.64 -6.82 -12.34
CA VAL A 182 -9.01 -7.07 -11.89
C VAL A 182 -10.02 -6.86 -13.03
N ASN A 183 -9.86 -5.81 -13.84
CA ASN A 183 -10.73 -5.56 -14.99
C ASN A 183 -10.63 -6.66 -16.06
N LEU A 184 -9.43 -7.18 -16.31
CA LEU A 184 -9.23 -8.33 -17.19
C LEU A 184 -9.90 -9.59 -16.63
N LEU A 185 -9.80 -9.82 -15.31
CA LEU A 185 -10.49 -10.92 -14.65
C LEU A 185 -12.02 -10.80 -14.76
N ILE A 186 -12.58 -9.59 -14.61
CA ILE A 186 -14.01 -9.33 -14.81
C ILE A 186 -14.45 -9.62 -16.25
N ALA A 187 -13.68 -9.16 -17.23
CA ALA A 187 -13.98 -9.43 -18.64
C ALA A 187 -14.03 -10.94 -18.91
N ARG A 188 -13.06 -11.69 -18.38
CA ARG A 188 -13.02 -13.16 -18.48
C ARG A 188 -14.18 -13.82 -17.74
N TRP A 189 -14.50 -13.37 -16.53
CA TRP A 189 -15.64 -13.86 -15.74
C TRP A 189 -16.95 -13.73 -16.53
N ARG A 190 -17.22 -12.56 -17.13
CA ARG A 190 -18.45 -12.31 -17.93
C ARG A 190 -18.61 -13.25 -19.12
N THR A 191 -17.50 -13.76 -19.67
CA THR A 191 -17.53 -14.77 -20.74
C THR A 191 -17.71 -16.18 -20.16
N LEU A 192 -16.96 -16.51 -19.11
CA LEU A 192 -16.90 -17.87 -18.55
C LEU A 192 -18.13 -18.23 -17.69
N GLU A 193 -18.82 -17.26 -17.10
CA GLU A 193 -20.04 -17.50 -16.33
C GLU A 193 -21.16 -18.13 -17.18
N LYS A 194 -21.15 -17.87 -18.50
CA LYS A 194 -22.15 -18.38 -19.47
C LYS A 194 -21.72 -19.67 -20.16
N THR A 195 -20.50 -20.12 -19.89
CA THR A 195 -19.88 -21.26 -20.58
C THR A 195 -19.96 -22.51 -19.72
N THR A 196 -20.29 -23.65 -20.32
CA THR A 196 -20.27 -24.95 -19.62
C THR A 196 -18.90 -25.19 -18.98
N ASN A 197 -18.88 -25.48 -17.68
CA ASN A 197 -17.66 -25.63 -16.85
C ASN A 197 -16.76 -24.39 -16.73
N GLY A 198 -17.17 -23.20 -17.23
CA GLY A 198 -16.32 -22.02 -17.24
C GLY A 198 -15.91 -21.54 -15.85
N VAL A 199 -16.83 -21.59 -14.88
CA VAL A 199 -16.54 -21.27 -13.47
C VAL A 199 -15.49 -22.21 -12.88
N TYR A 200 -15.61 -23.52 -13.15
CA TYR A 200 -14.66 -24.52 -12.69
C TYR A 200 -13.27 -24.29 -13.28
N LEU A 201 -13.19 -24.03 -14.59
CA LEU A 201 -11.92 -23.75 -15.28
C LEU A 201 -11.23 -22.51 -14.72
N LEU A 202 -11.98 -21.41 -14.54
CA LEU A 202 -11.44 -20.17 -13.98
C LEU A 202 -10.96 -20.37 -12.54
N ASN A 203 -11.77 -21.04 -11.71
CA ASN A 203 -11.38 -21.33 -10.32
C ASN A 203 -10.10 -22.18 -10.27
N ARG A 204 -9.98 -23.22 -11.11
CA ARG A 204 -8.79 -24.07 -11.15
C ARG A 204 -7.54 -23.32 -11.57
N GLU A 205 -7.65 -22.40 -12.54
CA GLU A 205 -6.53 -21.53 -12.92
C GLU A 205 -6.09 -20.64 -11.77
N LEU A 206 -7.05 -20.02 -11.06
CA LEU A 206 -6.75 -19.19 -9.91
C LEU A 206 -6.11 -20.00 -8.78
N GLU A 207 -6.53 -21.24 -8.55
CA GLU A 207 -5.92 -22.14 -7.55
C GLU A 207 -4.47 -22.50 -7.89
N HIS A 208 -4.15 -22.65 -9.18
CA HIS A 208 -2.77 -22.83 -9.63
C HIS A 208 -1.92 -21.57 -9.41
N LYS A 209 -2.48 -20.37 -9.64
CA LYS A 209 -1.79 -19.08 -9.48
C LYS A 209 -1.64 -18.70 -8.00
N PHE A 210 -2.69 -18.88 -7.21
CA PHE A 210 -2.82 -18.45 -5.82
C PHE A 210 -3.08 -19.68 -4.95
N LYS A 211 -1.99 -20.37 -4.58
CA LYS A 211 -2.10 -21.45 -3.60
C LYS A 211 -2.48 -20.83 -2.25
N ALA A 212 -3.68 -21.17 -1.78
CA ALA A 212 -4.16 -20.84 -0.45
C ALA A 212 -3.34 -21.57 0.63
#